data_AF-A0A3G6J5B6-F1
#
_entry.id   AF-A0A3G6J5B6-F1
#
_cell.length_a   1.000
_cell.length_b   1.000
_cell.length_c   1.000
_cell.angle_alpha   90.00
_cell.angle_beta   90.00
_cell.angle_gamma   90.00
#
_symmetry.space_group_name_H-M   'P 1'
#
loop_
_entity.id
_entity.type
_entity.pdbx_description
1 polymer ?
#
loop_
_entity_poly.entity_id
_entity_poly.type
_entity_poly.pdbx_seq_one_letter_code
_entity_poly.pdbx_strand_id
1 'polypeptide(L)'
;MFDFSLPQRQQSPADLLTHHPTADLSTFVQHTSITLADLYRAPGVIAPTATPEEYPDSFTSWRYRCGLASPVDADMVTQTFLLRRLRRLLHIDDGQRAAMYASLLGSTQLAASLSQSQMRAAAMLVGLIFSEEPHEYDNVAYPGTIDAALAMLRSQPDVVAEATSLLSLLPVMNAQPETTEPAPVAAAPSWCGLTLHAHYTAAELYSAISSTPQVSLAHWPETINYFEHEQSTVGMIVTTIDPEAGQLAGNGRVATAISQHQCSLDLGQCVTADTRLGRALADDLTTAPTLLLAAGKPGTVETPSAEYEMLGTITLVESGSVDDAIYTVQVTHPLPQHVCRRWLSCGC
;
A
#
# COMPACT_ATOMS: atom_id res chain seq x y z
N MET A 1 -3.64 28.03 -39.52
CA MET A 1 -2.62 26.97 -39.62
C MET A 1 -2.61 26.33 -38.25
N PHE A 2 -3.42 25.29 -38.05
CA PHE A 2 -3.50 24.59 -36.76
C PHE A 2 -2.30 23.65 -36.68
N ASP A 3 -1.41 23.92 -35.73
CA ASP A 3 -0.29 23.05 -35.40
C ASP A 3 -0.85 21.81 -34.70
N PHE A 4 -1.14 20.78 -35.51
CA PHE A 4 -1.37 19.43 -35.02
C PHE A 4 -0.01 18.82 -34.70
N SER A 5 0.61 19.32 -33.64
CA SER A 5 1.70 18.61 -32.99
C SER A 5 1.14 17.27 -32.53
N LEU A 6 1.52 16.20 -33.25
CA LEU A 6 1.24 14.82 -32.86
C LEU A 6 1.64 14.65 -31.39
N PRO A 7 0.88 13.88 -30.59
CA PRO A 7 1.32 13.56 -29.23
C PRO A 7 2.72 12.96 -29.34
N GLN A 8 3.70 13.57 -28.68
CA GLN A 8 5.05 13.04 -28.61
C GLN A 8 4.95 11.57 -28.24
N ARG A 9 5.44 10.67 -29.10
CA ARG A 9 5.60 9.26 -28.71
C ARG A 9 6.38 9.27 -27.40
N GLN A 10 5.76 8.83 -26.31
CA GLN A 10 6.50 8.53 -25.08
C GLN A 10 7.60 7.54 -25.48
N GLN A 11 8.85 7.96 -25.34
CA GLN A 11 10.00 7.11 -25.64
C GLN A 11 9.98 5.92 -24.70
N SER A 12 10.29 4.73 -25.21
CA SER A 12 10.29 3.54 -24.35
C SER A 12 11.44 3.63 -23.32
N PRO A 13 11.33 2.98 -22.14
CA PRO A 13 12.43 2.91 -21.19
C PRO A 13 13.74 2.39 -21.80
N ALA A 14 13.66 1.44 -22.73
CA ALA A 14 14.81 0.90 -23.46
C ALA A 14 15.48 1.95 -24.36
N ASP A 15 14.71 2.75 -25.10
CA ASP A 15 15.24 3.83 -25.93
C ASP A 15 15.95 4.87 -25.05
N LEU A 16 15.32 5.25 -23.94
CA LEU A 16 15.86 6.20 -22.97
C LEU A 16 17.18 5.70 -22.36
N LEU A 17 17.26 4.42 -21.96
CA LEU A 17 18.49 3.82 -21.42
C LEU A 17 19.61 3.71 -22.44
N THR A 18 19.27 3.51 -23.71
CA THR A 18 20.26 3.49 -24.81
C THR A 18 20.89 4.86 -25.00
N HIS A 19 20.12 5.94 -24.82
CA HIS A 19 20.61 7.32 -24.93
C HIS A 19 21.23 7.86 -23.62
N HIS A 20 20.81 7.35 -22.47
CA HIS A 20 21.28 7.76 -21.15
C HIS A 20 21.70 6.54 -20.31
N PRO A 21 22.80 5.86 -20.69
CA PRO A 21 23.24 4.65 -20.00
C PRO A 21 23.73 5.00 -18.58
N THR A 22 23.13 4.36 -17.59
CA THR A 22 23.52 4.50 -16.18
C THR A 22 23.17 3.25 -15.38
N ALA A 23 23.90 3.04 -14.28
CA ALA A 23 23.59 2.02 -13.28
C ALA A 23 22.69 2.54 -12.15
N ASP A 24 22.54 3.85 -12.06
CA ASP A 24 21.84 4.55 -10.98
C ASP A 24 20.45 5.01 -11.45
N LEU A 25 19.42 4.46 -10.80
CA LEU A 25 18.01 4.77 -11.07
C LEU A 25 17.69 6.25 -10.84
N SER A 26 18.30 6.88 -9.82
CA SER A 26 18.07 8.29 -9.50
C SER A 26 18.56 9.20 -10.63
N THR A 27 19.78 8.94 -11.08
CA THR A 27 20.40 9.62 -12.22
C THR A 27 19.57 9.41 -13.50
N PHE A 28 19.04 8.20 -13.71
CA PHE A 28 18.22 7.89 -14.89
C PHE A 28 16.92 8.71 -14.92
N VAL A 29 16.16 8.71 -13.82
CA VAL A 29 14.89 9.44 -13.70
C VAL A 29 15.11 10.96 -13.85
N GLN A 30 16.17 11.50 -13.24
CA GLN A 30 16.50 12.92 -13.33
C GLN A 30 16.83 13.38 -14.76
N HIS A 31 17.55 12.56 -15.54
CA HIS A 31 17.98 12.94 -16.89
C HIS A 31 16.91 12.71 -17.96
N THR A 32 16.05 11.72 -17.78
CA THR A 32 15.07 11.32 -18.81
C THR A 32 13.68 11.88 -18.57
N SER A 33 13.41 12.40 -17.36
CA SER A 33 12.07 12.86 -16.93
C SER A 33 10.99 11.77 -17.03
N ILE A 34 11.35 10.49 -17.16
CA ILE A 34 10.40 9.38 -17.07
C ILE A 34 9.93 9.24 -15.62
N THR A 35 8.64 9.01 -15.41
CA THR A 35 8.13 8.73 -14.06
C THR A 35 8.45 7.29 -13.65
N LEU A 36 8.57 7.03 -12.34
CA LEU A 36 8.70 5.66 -11.85
C LEU A 36 7.47 4.82 -12.25
N ALA A 37 6.26 5.39 -12.17
CA ALA A 37 5.05 4.69 -12.61
C ALA A 37 5.11 4.25 -14.08
N ASP A 38 5.68 5.07 -14.98
CA ASP A 38 5.84 4.72 -16.39
C ASP A 38 6.94 3.68 -16.61
N LEU A 39 8.05 3.77 -15.86
CA LEU A 39 9.16 2.82 -15.94
C LEU A 39 8.76 1.39 -15.51
N TYR A 40 7.88 1.29 -14.51
CA TYR A 40 7.40 0.03 -13.92
C TYR A 40 5.99 -0.35 -14.40
N ARG A 41 5.46 0.34 -15.40
CA ARG A 41 4.16 0.01 -15.99
C ARG A 41 4.25 -1.36 -16.64
N ALA A 42 3.45 -2.30 -16.15
CA ALA A 42 3.28 -3.57 -16.86
C ALA A 42 2.57 -3.29 -18.20
N PRO A 43 3.11 -3.72 -19.35
CA PRO A 43 2.32 -3.78 -20.57
C PRO A 43 1.14 -4.70 -20.25
N GLY A 44 -0.05 -4.12 -20.31
CA GLY A 44 -1.28 -4.84 -20.06
C GLY A 44 -1.33 -6.07 -20.94
N VAL A 45 -1.62 -7.22 -20.32
CA VAL A 45 -1.98 -8.47 -20.99
C VAL A 45 -0.93 -8.91 -21.99
N ILE A 46 0.03 -9.68 -21.49
CA ILE A 46 0.80 -10.61 -22.31
C ILE A 46 -0.19 -11.37 -23.21
N ALA A 47 -0.07 -11.18 -24.53
CA ALA A 47 -0.74 -12.02 -25.50
C ALA A 47 -0.48 -13.49 -25.12
N PRO A 48 -1.41 -14.43 -25.31
CA PRO A 48 -1.27 -15.85 -24.90
C PRO A 48 -0.07 -16.61 -25.51
N THR A 49 0.79 -15.92 -26.25
CA THR A 49 1.91 -16.44 -27.02
C THR A 49 3.26 -15.82 -26.65
N ALA A 50 3.38 -14.90 -25.67
CA ALA A 50 4.70 -14.42 -25.29
C ALA A 50 5.47 -15.51 -24.55
N THR A 51 6.69 -15.77 -25.00
CA THR A 51 7.60 -16.71 -24.39
C THR A 51 8.06 -16.18 -23.02
N PRO A 52 8.45 -17.04 -22.06
CA PRO A 52 9.00 -16.65 -20.75
C PRO A 52 10.27 -15.78 -20.77
N GLU A 53 10.71 -15.30 -21.92
CA GLU A 53 11.97 -14.55 -22.12
C GLU A 53 11.82 -13.03 -21.95
N GLU A 54 10.61 -12.52 -21.74
CA GLU A 54 10.42 -11.09 -21.46
C GLU A 54 10.67 -10.81 -19.98
N TYR A 55 11.88 -10.33 -19.65
CA TYR A 55 12.24 -9.81 -18.32
C TYR A 55 11.12 -8.90 -17.75
N PRO A 56 10.89 -8.86 -16.43
CA PRO A 56 9.82 -8.02 -15.87
C PRO A 56 10.13 -6.54 -16.10
N ASP A 57 9.14 -5.66 -16.24
CA ASP A 57 9.40 -4.22 -16.40
C ASP A 57 9.87 -3.60 -15.07
N SER A 58 11.16 -3.72 -14.85
CA SER A 58 11.95 -3.21 -13.73
C SER A 58 13.19 -2.51 -14.30
N PHE A 59 13.80 -1.61 -13.53
CA PHE A 59 14.96 -0.87 -14.02
C PHE A 59 16.14 -1.80 -14.34
N THR A 60 16.41 -2.78 -13.48
CA THR A 60 17.45 -3.80 -13.67
C THR A 60 17.19 -4.63 -14.92
N SER A 61 15.96 -5.08 -15.11
CA SER A 61 15.57 -5.80 -16.33
C SER A 61 15.80 -5.00 -17.60
N TRP A 62 15.45 -3.71 -17.60
CA TRP A 62 15.71 -2.85 -18.74
C TRP A 62 17.21 -2.71 -19.02
N ARG A 63 18.03 -2.62 -17.97
CA ARG A 63 19.49 -2.62 -18.11
C ARG A 63 20.01 -3.94 -18.69
N TYR A 64 19.45 -5.09 -18.33
CA TYR A 64 19.79 -6.38 -18.95
C TYR A 64 19.42 -6.42 -20.43
N ARG A 65 18.20 -6.00 -20.78
CA ARG A 65 17.72 -5.93 -22.17
C ARG A 65 18.61 -5.04 -23.05
N CYS A 66 19.10 -3.93 -22.50
CA CYS A 66 20.00 -3.01 -23.20
C CYS A 66 21.48 -3.43 -23.17
N GLY A 67 21.83 -4.58 -22.57
CA GLY A 67 23.22 -5.05 -22.45
C GLY A 67 24.10 -4.17 -21.54
N LEU A 68 23.48 -3.38 -20.66
CA LEU A 68 24.16 -2.46 -19.72
C LEU A 68 24.53 -3.14 -18.39
N ALA A 69 24.03 -4.35 -18.17
CA ALA A 69 24.36 -5.21 -17.04
C ALA A 69 24.14 -6.67 -17.43
N SER A 70 24.62 -7.59 -16.59
CA SER A 70 24.33 -9.02 -16.69
C SER A 70 23.81 -9.52 -15.34
N PRO A 71 22.86 -10.48 -15.33
CA PRO A 71 22.38 -11.07 -14.09
C PRO A 71 23.53 -11.61 -13.25
N VAL A 72 23.54 -11.27 -11.96
CA VAL A 72 24.56 -11.75 -11.02
C VAL A 72 24.26 -13.18 -10.56
N ASP A 73 22.98 -13.54 -10.45
CA ASP A 73 22.54 -14.81 -9.87
C ASP A 73 22.07 -15.84 -10.90
N ALA A 74 22.24 -17.12 -10.55
CA ALA A 74 21.78 -18.23 -11.37
C ALA A 74 20.27 -18.50 -11.23
N ASP A 75 19.64 -18.08 -10.13
CA ASP A 75 18.20 -18.27 -9.89
C ASP A 75 17.36 -17.15 -10.54
N MET A 76 17.29 -17.22 -11.86
CA MET A 76 16.60 -16.21 -12.66
C MET A 76 15.09 -16.20 -12.47
N VAL A 77 14.50 -17.30 -12.02
CA VAL A 77 13.07 -17.42 -11.76
C VAL A 77 12.71 -16.58 -10.54
N THR A 78 13.40 -16.78 -9.42
CA THR A 78 13.20 -15.98 -8.20
C THR A 78 13.52 -14.51 -8.44
N GLN A 79 14.63 -14.20 -9.13
CA GLN A 79 14.99 -12.82 -9.44
C GLN A 79 13.90 -12.10 -10.23
N THR A 80 13.41 -12.74 -11.31
CA THR A 80 12.34 -12.20 -12.17
C THR A 80 11.05 -11.99 -11.39
N PHE A 81 10.65 -12.96 -10.56
CA PHE A 81 9.49 -12.84 -9.69
C PHE A 81 9.59 -11.60 -8.79
N LEU A 82 10.72 -11.44 -8.08
CA LEU A 82 10.91 -10.34 -7.13
C LEU A 82 11.02 -8.98 -7.81
N LEU A 83 11.78 -8.86 -8.90
CA LEU A 83 11.91 -7.61 -9.67
C LEU A 83 10.53 -7.10 -10.14
N ARG A 84 9.66 -8.00 -10.59
CA ARG A 84 8.29 -7.65 -10.98
C ARG A 84 7.44 -7.16 -9.81
N ARG A 85 7.68 -7.66 -8.61
CA ARG A 85 6.95 -7.26 -7.39
C ARG A 85 7.45 -5.92 -6.84
N LEU A 86 8.65 -5.43 -7.22
CA LEU A 86 9.15 -4.12 -6.79
C LEU A 86 8.24 -2.95 -7.18
N ARG A 87 7.46 -3.06 -8.27
CA ARG A 87 6.44 -2.07 -8.63
C ARG A 87 5.42 -1.81 -7.52
N ARG A 88 5.25 -2.75 -6.59
CA ARG A 88 4.36 -2.59 -5.43
C ARG A 88 4.92 -1.67 -4.37
N LEU A 89 6.18 -1.24 -4.48
CA LEU A 89 6.74 -0.23 -3.59
C LEU A 89 6.33 1.19 -4.00
N LEU A 90 5.82 1.38 -5.22
CA LEU A 90 5.66 2.71 -5.84
C LEU A 90 4.72 3.66 -5.09
N HIS A 91 3.84 3.15 -4.24
CA HIS A 91 2.94 3.97 -3.42
C HIS A 91 3.57 4.46 -2.12
N ILE A 92 4.75 3.96 -1.75
CA ILE A 92 5.41 4.35 -0.50
C ILE A 92 5.78 5.82 -0.57
N ASP A 93 5.33 6.58 0.40
CA ASP A 93 5.46 8.04 0.49
C ASP A 93 6.04 8.51 1.82
N ASP A 94 6.22 7.61 2.80
CA ASP A 94 6.81 7.94 4.09
C ASP A 94 8.27 7.49 4.20
N GLY A 95 9.14 8.44 4.56
CA GLY A 95 10.57 8.19 4.66
C GLY A 95 10.96 7.21 5.76
N GLN A 96 10.18 7.10 6.83
CA GLN A 96 10.50 6.24 7.96
C GLN A 96 10.30 4.75 7.60
N ARG A 97 9.14 4.35 7.06
CA ARG A 97 8.95 2.97 6.61
C ARG A 97 9.85 2.65 5.42
N ALA A 98 10.10 3.61 4.52
CA ALA A 98 11.07 3.40 3.43
C ALA A 98 12.48 3.07 3.96
N ALA A 99 12.96 3.82 4.95
CA ALA A 99 14.24 3.57 5.61
C ALA A 99 14.25 2.24 6.38
N MET A 100 13.15 1.87 7.06
CA MET A 100 13.02 0.59 7.73
C MET A 100 13.09 -0.58 6.74
N TYR A 101 12.38 -0.50 5.61
CA TYR A 101 12.43 -1.52 4.56
C TYR A 101 13.83 -1.65 3.98
N ALA A 102 14.49 -0.53 3.65
CA ALA A 102 15.87 -0.55 3.16
C ALA A 102 16.83 -1.18 4.18
N SER A 103 16.68 -0.83 5.47
CA SER A 103 17.47 -1.43 6.55
C SER A 103 17.23 -2.93 6.68
N LEU A 104 15.98 -3.40 6.48
CA LEU A 104 15.66 -4.83 6.53
C LEU A 104 16.28 -5.59 5.36
N LEU A 105 16.29 -4.99 4.16
CA LEU A 105 16.92 -5.58 2.97
C LEU A 105 18.44 -5.64 3.06
N GLY A 106 19.08 -4.64 3.69
CA GLY A 106 20.54 -4.60 3.90
C GLY A 106 21.05 -5.36 5.13
N SER A 107 20.16 -5.86 5.99
CA SER A 107 20.52 -6.52 7.26
C SER A 107 20.64 -8.03 7.11
N THR A 108 21.47 -8.66 7.96
CA THR A 108 21.55 -10.12 8.12
C THR A 108 20.77 -10.63 9.33
N GLN A 109 20.08 -9.74 10.04
CA GLN A 109 19.32 -10.07 11.24
C GLN A 109 18.14 -11.00 10.92
N LEU A 110 17.94 -11.97 11.81
CA LEU A 110 16.78 -12.86 11.84
C LEU A 110 15.60 -12.17 12.52
N ALA A 111 14.38 -12.60 12.22
CA ALA A 111 13.13 -12.06 12.75
C ALA A 111 13.12 -12.03 14.28
N ALA A 112 13.65 -13.06 14.93
CA ALA A 112 13.76 -13.15 16.39
C ALA A 112 14.66 -12.07 17.03
N SER A 113 15.55 -11.45 16.24
CA SER A 113 16.43 -10.36 16.69
C SER A 113 15.93 -8.96 16.36
N LEU A 114 14.80 -8.86 15.64
CA LEU A 114 14.18 -7.58 15.30
C LEU A 114 13.46 -7.01 16.52
N SER A 115 13.51 -5.69 16.67
CA SER A 115 12.59 -5.00 17.57
C SER A 115 11.13 -5.22 17.10
N GLN A 116 10.17 -4.96 17.98
CA GLN A 116 8.76 -5.11 17.62
C GLN A 116 8.35 -4.25 16.42
N SER A 117 8.88 -3.02 16.32
CA SER A 117 8.63 -2.14 15.16
C SER A 117 9.28 -2.66 13.89
N GLN A 118 10.51 -3.16 13.96
CA GLN A 118 11.20 -3.78 12.82
C GLN A 118 10.47 -5.04 12.35
N MET A 119 9.94 -5.85 13.28
CA MET A 119 9.16 -7.04 12.96
C MET A 119 7.86 -6.68 12.23
N ARG A 120 7.19 -5.59 12.60
CA ARG A 120 6.02 -5.10 11.84
C ARG A 120 6.38 -4.56 10.47
N ALA A 121 7.45 -3.78 10.36
CA ALA A 121 7.95 -3.36 9.05
C ALA A 121 8.32 -4.58 8.17
N ALA A 122 8.91 -5.62 8.75
CA ALA A 122 9.21 -6.86 8.04
C ALA A 122 7.93 -7.57 7.59
N ALA A 123 6.92 -7.67 8.45
CA ALA A 123 5.62 -8.24 8.10
C ALA A 123 4.96 -7.46 6.95
N MET A 124 4.93 -6.13 7.03
CA MET A 124 4.37 -5.27 5.96
C MET A 124 5.12 -5.42 4.65
N LEU A 125 6.46 -5.43 4.66
CA LEU A 125 7.28 -5.64 3.46
C LEU A 125 7.03 -7.02 2.84
N VAL A 126 7.03 -8.08 3.66
CA VAL A 126 6.76 -9.44 3.20
C VAL A 126 5.34 -9.56 2.66
N GLY A 127 4.35 -9.02 3.37
CA GLY A 127 2.98 -8.94 2.89
C GLY A 127 2.92 -8.21 1.55
N LEU A 128 3.55 -7.04 1.44
CA LEU A 128 3.56 -6.27 0.21
C LEU A 128 4.17 -7.04 -0.98
N ILE A 129 5.25 -7.78 -0.79
CA ILE A 129 5.91 -8.52 -1.89
C ILE A 129 5.17 -9.83 -2.22
N PHE A 130 4.61 -10.51 -1.22
CA PHE A 130 4.14 -11.90 -1.33
C PHE A 130 2.62 -12.12 -1.10
N SER A 131 1.82 -11.06 -0.95
CA SER A 131 0.38 -11.11 -0.59
C SER A 131 -0.60 -11.67 -1.63
N GLU A 132 -0.17 -11.83 -2.88
CA GLU A 132 -1.01 -12.47 -3.91
C GLU A 132 -0.53 -13.90 -4.10
N GLU A 133 -1.48 -14.81 -4.39
CA GLU A 133 -1.12 -16.12 -4.91
C GLU A 133 -0.17 -15.92 -6.11
N PRO A 134 0.92 -16.71 -6.20
CA PRO A 134 1.78 -16.67 -7.37
C PRO A 134 0.89 -16.82 -8.59
N HIS A 135 1.00 -15.92 -9.57
CA HIS A 135 0.32 -16.16 -10.84
C HIS A 135 0.75 -17.53 -11.36
N GLU A 136 -0.06 -18.18 -12.21
CA GLU A 136 0.30 -19.48 -12.82
C GLU A 136 1.69 -19.48 -13.49
N TYR A 137 2.23 -18.29 -13.77
CA TYR A 137 3.55 -18.06 -14.38
C TYR A 137 4.70 -17.87 -13.39
N ASP A 138 4.44 -17.77 -12.08
CA ASP A 138 5.42 -17.30 -11.12
C ASP A 138 6.34 -18.40 -10.60
N ASN A 139 5.92 -19.67 -10.61
CA ASN A 139 6.69 -20.85 -10.17
C ASN A 139 7.45 -20.73 -8.82
N VAL A 140 7.22 -19.66 -8.06
CA VAL A 140 7.85 -19.36 -6.77
C VAL A 140 6.78 -19.52 -5.71
N ALA A 141 6.97 -20.50 -4.83
CA ALA A 141 6.08 -20.73 -3.70
C ALA A 141 6.25 -19.64 -2.63
N TYR A 142 5.17 -19.36 -1.89
CA TYR A 142 5.23 -18.51 -0.71
C TYR A 142 6.27 -19.05 0.30
N PRO A 143 7.21 -18.22 0.81
CA PRO A 143 8.29 -18.69 1.70
C PRO A 143 7.84 -19.22 3.08
N GLY A 144 6.57 -19.05 3.45
CA GLY A 144 5.98 -19.60 4.68
C GLY A 144 6.27 -18.81 5.95
N THR A 145 7.42 -18.13 6.05
CA THR A 145 7.82 -17.34 7.23
C THR A 145 8.45 -16.01 6.84
N ILE A 146 8.45 -15.04 7.77
CA ILE A 146 9.14 -13.75 7.58
C ILE A 146 10.64 -13.95 7.34
N ASP A 147 11.28 -14.85 8.10
CA ASP A 147 12.71 -15.16 7.93
C ASP A 147 13.03 -15.72 6.54
N ALA A 148 12.23 -16.68 6.07
CA ALA A 148 12.41 -17.26 4.75
C ALA A 148 12.17 -16.24 3.63
N ALA A 149 11.16 -15.37 3.79
CA ALA A 149 10.86 -14.32 2.82
C ALA A 149 11.96 -13.25 2.76
N LEU A 150 12.46 -12.79 3.91
CA LEU A 150 13.59 -11.87 3.97
C LEU A 150 14.86 -12.52 3.41
N ALA A 151 15.12 -13.79 3.71
CA ALA A 151 16.26 -14.52 3.14
C ALA A 151 16.17 -14.62 1.62
N MET A 152 14.99 -14.92 1.07
CA MET A 152 14.75 -14.95 -0.37
C MET A 152 15.02 -13.58 -1.02
N LEU A 153 14.50 -12.49 -0.44
CA LEU A 153 14.77 -11.13 -0.92
C LEU A 153 16.27 -10.79 -0.88
N ARG A 154 16.93 -11.06 0.24
CA ARG A 154 18.35 -10.76 0.48
C ARG A 154 19.30 -11.61 -0.36
N SER A 155 18.84 -12.76 -0.85
CA SER A 155 19.62 -13.65 -1.70
C SER A 155 19.85 -13.12 -3.12
N GLN A 156 19.18 -12.02 -3.50
CA GLN A 156 19.17 -11.46 -4.85
C GLN A 156 19.76 -10.03 -4.83
N PRO A 157 21.08 -9.83 -5.01
CA PRO A 157 21.71 -8.53 -4.82
C PRO A 157 21.17 -7.44 -5.73
N ASP A 158 20.81 -7.76 -6.98
CA ASP A 158 20.25 -6.76 -7.90
C ASP A 158 18.84 -6.32 -7.47
N VAL A 159 18.03 -7.24 -6.91
CA VAL A 159 16.72 -6.92 -6.34
C VAL A 159 16.90 -5.99 -5.15
N VAL A 160 17.84 -6.30 -4.25
CA VAL A 160 18.14 -5.46 -3.08
C VAL A 160 18.62 -4.08 -3.50
N ALA A 161 19.50 -4.00 -4.50
CA ALA A 161 20.04 -2.74 -5.01
C ALA A 161 18.93 -1.86 -5.63
N GLU A 162 18.07 -2.43 -6.47
CA GLU A 162 16.96 -1.71 -7.08
C GLU A 162 15.91 -1.30 -6.05
N ALA A 163 15.50 -2.20 -5.16
CA ALA A 163 14.55 -1.90 -4.09
C ALA A 163 15.05 -0.77 -3.17
N THR A 164 16.33 -0.80 -2.79
CA THR A 164 16.94 0.24 -1.97
C THR A 164 16.98 1.59 -2.71
N SER A 165 17.27 1.56 -4.02
CA SER A 165 17.24 2.77 -4.85
C SER A 165 15.83 3.35 -4.93
N LEU A 166 14.81 2.51 -5.16
CA LEU A 166 13.41 2.92 -5.13
C LEU A 166 13.03 3.54 -3.78
N LEU A 167 13.31 2.86 -2.67
CA LEU A 167 12.97 3.33 -1.33
C LEU A 167 13.65 4.67 -0.95
N SER A 168 14.79 4.98 -1.56
CA SER A 168 15.46 6.28 -1.40
C SER A 168 14.79 7.41 -2.20
N LEU A 169 14.15 7.09 -3.33
CA LEU A 169 13.55 8.06 -4.24
C LEU A 169 12.08 8.33 -3.91
N LEU A 170 11.34 7.28 -3.58
CA LEU A 170 9.89 7.30 -3.46
C LEU A 170 9.36 8.32 -2.46
N PRO A 171 9.89 8.44 -1.22
CA PRO A 171 9.39 9.45 -0.28
C PRO A 171 9.52 10.88 -0.80
N VAL A 172 10.58 11.17 -1.57
CA VAL A 172 10.79 12.52 -2.14
C VAL A 172 9.89 12.75 -3.35
N MET A 173 9.71 11.72 -4.19
CA MET A 173 8.90 11.82 -5.41
C MET A 173 7.39 11.81 -5.14
N ASN A 174 6.95 11.10 -4.10
CA ASN A 174 5.56 10.97 -3.72
C ASN A 174 5.11 11.99 -2.67
N ALA A 175 6.05 12.70 -2.03
CA ALA A 175 5.75 13.77 -1.07
C ALA A 175 4.76 14.77 -1.68
N GLN A 176 3.56 14.85 -1.09
CA GLN A 176 2.59 15.85 -1.49
C GLN A 176 2.88 17.16 -0.74
N PRO A 177 2.95 18.32 -1.41
CA PRO A 177 3.20 19.60 -0.74
C PRO A 177 2.13 19.96 0.30
N GLU A 178 0.93 19.39 0.16
CA GLU A 178 -0.22 19.67 1.03
C GLU A 178 -0.42 18.62 2.14
N THR A 179 0.35 17.53 2.17
CA THR A 179 0.27 16.55 3.27
C THR A 179 1.08 17.01 4.46
N THR A 180 0.48 16.95 5.65
CA THR A 180 1.20 17.02 6.92
C THR A 180 2.31 15.96 6.94
N GLU A 181 3.47 16.27 7.52
CA GLU A 181 4.53 15.27 7.69
C GLU A 181 3.96 13.98 8.32
N PRO A 182 4.30 12.80 7.77
CA PRO A 182 3.85 11.53 8.31
C PRO A 182 4.19 11.43 9.80
N ALA A 183 3.19 11.17 10.65
CA ALA A 183 3.33 11.05 12.10
C ALA A 183 2.74 9.73 12.59
N PRO A 184 3.24 9.12 13.68
CA PRO A 184 2.64 7.92 14.25
C PRO A 184 1.15 8.13 14.55
N VAL A 185 0.31 7.13 14.28
CA VAL A 185 -1.11 7.22 14.61
C VAL A 185 -1.29 7.29 16.13
N ALA A 186 -1.72 8.43 16.67
CA ALA A 186 -1.94 8.55 18.12
C ALA A 186 -3.00 7.55 18.60
N ALA A 187 -2.87 7.10 19.84
CA ALA A 187 -3.69 6.06 20.46
C ALA A 187 -3.67 4.68 19.78
N ALA A 188 -3.05 4.53 18.61
CA ALA A 188 -2.74 3.20 18.07
C ALA A 188 -1.70 2.51 18.98
N PRO A 189 -1.77 1.18 19.11
CA PRO A 189 -0.75 0.46 19.84
C PRO A 189 0.64 0.74 19.27
N SER A 190 1.65 0.92 20.13
CA SER A 190 3.02 1.27 19.73
C SER A 190 3.67 0.28 18.77
N TRP A 191 3.12 -0.93 18.71
CA TRP A 191 3.58 -1.99 17.83
C TRP A 191 3.04 -1.88 16.41
N CYS A 192 1.94 -1.15 16.13
CA CYS A 192 1.24 -1.17 14.84
C CYS A 192 2.10 -0.66 13.67
N GLY A 193 3.01 0.30 13.91
CA GLY A 193 3.95 0.80 12.89
C GLY A 193 3.31 1.56 11.72
N LEU A 194 2.01 1.86 11.79
CA LEU A 194 1.31 2.70 10.82
C LEU A 194 1.52 4.18 11.11
N THR A 195 1.56 4.96 10.03
CA THR A 195 1.83 6.39 10.03
C THR A 195 0.63 7.10 9.40
N LEU A 196 0.20 8.20 10.01
CA LEU A 196 -0.86 9.06 9.52
C LEU A 196 -0.52 9.60 8.13
N HIS A 197 -1.53 9.58 7.27
CA HIS A 197 -1.54 10.10 5.90
C HIS A 197 -0.57 9.42 4.92
N ALA A 198 0.16 8.40 5.37
CA ALA A 198 0.89 7.52 4.48
C ALA A 198 -0.08 6.60 3.72
N HIS A 199 0.31 6.22 2.52
CA HIS A 199 -0.45 5.29 1.68
C HIS A 199 -0.03 3.85 1.95
N TYR A 200 -1.01 2.95 2.04
CA TYR A 200 -0.82 1.52 2.27
C TYR A 200 -1.67 0.69 1.33
N THR A 201 -1.15 -0.47 0.94
CA THR A 201 -1.99 -1.52 0.34
C THR A 201 -2.78 -2.25 1.41
N ALA A 202 -3.86 -2.95 1.02
CA ALA A 202 -4.60 -3.83 1.94
C ALA A 202 -3.68 -4.88 2.60
N ALA A 203 -2.69 -5.39 1.84
CA ALA A 203 -1.70 -6.36 2.35
C ALA A 203 -0.85 -5.79 3.47
N GLU A 204 -0.38 -4.55 3.30
CA GLU A 204 0.41 -3.89 4.35
C GLU A 204 -0.46 -3.59 5.56
N LEU A 205 -1.68 -3.06 5.36
CA LEU A 205 -2.61 -2.81 6.47
C LEU A 205 -2.88 -4.07 7.27
N TYR A 206 -3.15 -5.22 6.61
CA TYR A 206 -3.27 -6.51 7.29
C TYR A 206 -2.02 -6.88 8.08
N SER A 207 -0.86 -6.79 7.42
CA SER A 207 0.41 -7.23 8.01
C SER A 207 0.87 -6.35 9.18
N ALA A 208 0.46 -5.08 9.18
CA ALA A 208 0.76 -4.14 10.25
C ALA A 208 0.05 -4.52 11.55
N ILE A 209 -1.18 -5.03 11.45
CA ILE A 209 -2.07 -5.29 12.58
C ILE A 209 -2.23 -6.77 12.94
N SER A 210 -1.97 -7.68 12.00
CA SER A 210 -2.11 -9.12 12.22
C SER A 210 -0.96 -9.72 13.04
N SER A 211 -1.28 -10.76 13.81
CA SER A 211 -0.29 -11.62 14.47
C SER A 211 0.26 -12.71 13.54
N THR A 212 -0.40 -12.97 12.40
CA THR A 212 0.01 -13.98 11.43
C THR A 212 0.91 -13.38 10.34
N PRO A 213 2.00 -14.06 9.95
CA PRO A 213 2.88 -13.60 8.89
C PRO A 213 2.32 -13.83 7.47
N GLN A 214 1.32 -14.70 7.33
CA GLN A 214 0.72 -15.03 6.04
C GLN A 214 -0.49 -14.12 5.76
N VAL A 215 -0.38 -13.32 4.71
CA VAL A 215 -1.47 -12.51 4.17
C VAL A 215 -2.20 -13.33 3.11
N SER A 216 -3.29 -14.02 3.48
CA SER A 216 -4.23 -14.50 2.47
C SER A 216 -5.21 -13.36 2.18
N LEU A 217 -4.92 -12.53 1.17
CA LEU A 217 -5.84 -11.48 0.72
C LEU A 217 -7.15 -12.01 0.14
N ALA A 218 -7.19 -13.30 -0.26
CA ALA A 218 -8.40 -13.99 -0.72
C ALA A 218 -9.53 -13.94 0.32
N HIS A 219 -9.20 -13.64 1.58
CA HIS A 219 -10.12 -13.50 2.69
C HIS A 219 -9.96 -12.15 3.39
N TRP A 220 -9.82 -11.04 2.67
CA TRP A 220 -10.09 -9.70 3.25
C TRP A 220 -11.56 -9.33 2.95
N PRO A 221 -12.56 -9.94 3.63
CA PRO A 221 -13.92 -10.00 3.14
C PRO A 221 -14.80 -8.90 3.77
N GLU A 222 -14.29 -8.20 4.79
CA GLU A 222 -15.10 -7.38 5.69
C GLU A 222 -14.66 -5.92 5.66
N THR A 223 -15.64 -5.02 5.76
CA THR A 223 -15.45 -3.56 5.92
C THR A 223 -14.51 -3.27 7.09
N ILE A 224 -14.54 -4.16 8.10
CA ILE A 224 -13.91 -3.97 9.39
C ILE A 224 -13.32 -5.28 9.84
N ASN A 225 -12.00 -5.32 10.01
CA ASN A 225 -11.28 -6.49 10.44
C ASN A 225 -10.78 -6.29 11.86
N TYR A 226 -11.03 -7.28 12.73
CA TYR A 226 -10.60 -7.27 14.12
C TYR A 226 -9.37 -8.13 14.33
N PHE A 227 -8.40 -7.56 15.03
CA PHE A 227 -7.14 -8.21 15.34
C PHE A 227 -6.96 -8.21 16.84
N GLU A 228 -6.91 -9.41 17.39
CA GLU A 228 -6.61 -9.63 18.80
C GLU A 228 -5.10 -9.72 18.97
N HIS A 229 -4.56 -8.83 19.79
CA HIS A 229 -3.20 -8.88 20.28
C HIS A 229 -3.25 -9.06 21.80
N GLU A 230 -2.23 -9.71 22.39
CA GLU A 230 -2.16 -10.07 23.81
C GLU A 230 -2.55 -8.95 24.80
N GLN A 231 -2.44 -7.68 24.39
CA GLN A 231 -2.66 -6.51 25.23
C GLN A 231 -3.75 -5.56 24.71
N SER A 232 -4.32 -5.79 23.52
CA SER A 232 -5.28 -4.87 22.89
C SER A 232 -6.03 -5.51 21.73
N THR A 233 -7.28 -5.10 21.52
CA THR A 233 -8.00 -5.38 20.26
C THR A 233 -7.91 -4.16 19.35
N VAL A 234 -7.52 -4.35 18.09
CA VAL A 234 -7.52 -3.30 17.07
C VAL A 234 -8.56 -3.66 16.00
N GLY A 235 -9.44 -2.72 15.69
CA GLY A 235 -10.33 -2.80 14.52
C GLY A 235 -9.79 -1.93 13.40
N MET A 236 -9.68 -2.45 12.18
CA MET A 236 -9.29 -1.69 11.00
C MET A 236 -10.48 -1.54 10.07
N ILE A 237 -10.90 -0.30 9.83
CA ILE A 237 -11.96 0.07 8.89
C ILE A 237 -11.31 0.53 7.59
N VAL A 238 -11.69 -0.11 6.49
CA VAL A 238 -11.24 0.25 5.14
C VAL A 238 -12.44 0.63 4.29
N THR A 239 -12.43 1.84 3.75
CA THR A 239 -13.57 2.44 3.04
C THR A 239 -13.13 3.19 1.78
N THR A 240 -14.08 3.53 0.90
CA THR A 240 -13.84 4.54 -0.16
C THR A 240 -14.32 5.91 0.26
N ILE A 241 -13.72 6.89 -0.39
CA ILE A 241 -14.13 8.28 -0.35
C ILE A 241 -15.02 8.54 -1.55
N ASP A 242 -16.33 8.70 -1.37
CA ASP A 242 -17.22 9.12 -2.47
C ASP A 242 -17.91 10.44 -2.11
N PRO A 243 -17.53 11.56 -2.76
CA PRO A 243 -18.13 12.85 -2.52
C PRO A 243 -19.52 13.02 -3.16
N GLU A 244 -19.91 12.16 -4.10
CA GLU A 244 -21.21 12.21 -4.80
C GLU A 244 -22.28 11.31 -4.16
N ALA A 245 -21.90 10.46 -3.21
CA ALA A 245 -22.76 9.46 -2.57
C ALA A 245 -23.77 10.05 -1.57
N GLY A 246 -24.29 11.26 -1.80
CA GLY A 246 -25.22 11.99 -0.93
C GLY A 246 -26.58 11.34 -0.64
N GLN A 247 -26.76 10.04 -0.92
CA GLN A 247 -27.78 9.10 -0.41
C GLN A 247 -27.85 7.80 -1.24
N LEU A 248 -26.96 7.59 -2.22
CA LEU A 248 -27.05 6.49 -3.20
C LEU A 248 -25.71 5.80 -3.43
N ALA A 249 -25.07 5.29 -2.37
CA ALA A 249 -24.04 4.26 -2.55
C ALA A 249 -24.76 2.91 -2.69
N GLY A 250 -25.04 2.49 -3.93
CA GLY A 250 -25.44 1.11 -4.19
C GLY A 250 -24.37 0.15 -3.66
N ASN A 251 -24.68 -0.57 -2.58
CA ASN A 251 -23.85 -1.60 -1.95
C ASN A 251 -22.41 -1.17 -1.52
N GLY A 252 -22.07 0.11 -1.62
CA GLY A 252 -20.70 0.62 -1.46
C GLY A 252 -20.46 1.25 -0.09
N ARG A 253 -19.31 0.92 0.51
CA ARG A 253 -18.85 1.43 1.81
C ARG A 253 -18.26 2.83 1.60
N VAL A 254 -18.87 3.86 2.18
CA VAL A 254 -18.48 5.25 1.89
C VAL A 254 -18.24 6.04 3.17
N ALA A 255 -17.12 6.78 3.20
CA ALA A 255 -16.90 7.85 4.16
C ALA A 255 -17.14 9.21 3.51
N THR A 256 -17.89 10.08 4.20
CA THR A 256 -18.16 11.47 3.78
C THR A 256 -17.69 12.44 4.86
N ALA A 257 -16.92 13.47 4.51
CA ALA A 257 -16.43 14.42 5.51
C ALA A 257 -17.58 15.33 5.95
N ILE A 258 -17.66 15.56 7.25
CA ILE A 258 -18.54 16.57 7.85
C ILE A 258 -17.71 17.80 8.21
N SER A 259 -16.51 17.58 8.76
CA SER A 259 -15.53 18.62 9.06
C SER A 259 -14.11 18.05 8.95
N GLN A 260 -13.09 18.84 9.30
CA GLN A 260 -11.73 18.33 9.42
C GLN A 260 -11.58 17.24 10.48
N HIS A 261 -12.47 17.17 11.47
CA HIS A 261 -12.36 16.18 12.53
C HIS A 261 -13.51 15.18 12.59
N GLN A 262 -14.46 15.26 11.66
CA GLN A 262 -15.64 14.41 11.68
C GLN A 262 -15.97 13.90 10.29
N CYS A 263 -16.37 12.64 10.21
CA CYS A 263 -16.94 12.05 9.02
C CYS A 263 -18.14 11.16 9.34
N SER A 264 -19.03 11.06 8.37
CA SER A 264 -20.06 10.02 8.32
C SER A 264 -19.46 8.77 7.70
N LEU A 265 -19.66 7.63 8.33
CA LEU A 265 -19.28 6.31 7.82
C LEU A 265 -20.55 5.51 7.52
N ASP A 266 -20.80 5.25 6.25
CA ASP A 266 -21.78 4.26 5.81
C ASP A 266 -21.07 2.91 5.69
N LEU A 267 -21.37 2.02 6.65
CA LEU A 267 -20.79 0.68 6.72
C LEU A 267 -21.68 -0.37 6.03
N GLY A 268 -22.83 0.05 5.52
CA GLY A 268 -23.84 -0.78 4.87
C GLY A 268 -24.34 -1.93 5.76
N GLN A 269 -24.94 -2.94 5.12
CA GLN A 269 -25.50 -4.12 5.82
C GLN A 269 -24.45 -5.03 6.46
N CYS A 270 -23.16 -4.69 6.39
CA CYS A 270 -22.08 -5.47 7.00
C CYS A 270 -22.01 -5.31 8.53
N VAL A 271 -22.74 -4.34 9.09
CA VAL A 271 -22.74 -4.05 10.53
C VAL A 271 -24.17 -4.09 11.04
N THR A 272 -24.48 -5.10 11.85
CA THR A 272 -25.73 -5.19 12.63
C THR A 272 -25.41 -5.13 14.12
N ALA A 273 -26.43 -4.93 14.97
CA ALA A 273 -26.27 -4.96 16.43
C ALA A 273 -25.59 -6.23 16.95
N ASP A 274 -25.74 -7.35 16.22
CA ASP A 274 -25.16 -8.64 16.59
C ASP A 274 -23.74 -8.86 16.06
N THR A 275 -23.23 -7.97 15.20
CA THR A 275 -21.83 -8.02 14.75
C THR A 275 -20.90 -7.58 15.88
N ARG A 276 -19.63 -8.02 15.84
CA ARG A 276 -18.62 -7.59 16.82
C ARG A 276 -18.47 -6.07 16.83
N LEU A 277 -18.54 -5.42 15.67
CA LEU A 277 -18.55 -3.97 15.59
C LEU A 277 -19.84 -3.37 16.13
N GLY A 278 -21.02 -3.84 15.72
CA GLY A 278 -22.27 -3.28 16.22
C GLY A 278 -22.34 -3.33 17.75
N ARG A 279 -21.87 -4.43 18.35
CA ARG A 279 -21.68 -4.52 19.82
C ARG A 279 -20.63 -3.53 20.33
N ALA A 280 -19.45 -3.48 19.73
CA ALA A 280 -18.38 -2.55 20.15
C ALA A 280 -18.75 -1.07 20.00
N LEU A 281 -19.64 -0.72 19.07
CA LEU A 281 -20.17 0.62 18.87
C LEU A 281 -21.37 0.92 19.79
N ALA A 282 -22.18 -0.09 20.11
CA ALA A 282 -23.33 0.03 21.01
C ALA A 282 -22.93 0.04 22.49
N ASP A 283 -21.85 -0.65 22.84
CA ASP A 283 -21.36 -0.75 24.20
C ASP A 283 -20.35 0.38 24.51
N ASP A 284 -20.68 1.24 25.47
CA ASP A 284 -19.84 2.34 26.03
C ASP A 284 -18.66 1.80 26.87
N LEU A 285 -17.98 0.77 26.37
CA LEU A 285 -17.08 -0.05 27.15
C LEU A 285 -15.68 0.57 27.27
N THR A 286 -15.20 0.59 28.50
CA THR A 286 -13.80 0.82 28.90
C THR A 286 -12.80 -0.16 28.27
N THR A 287 -13.27 -1.20 27.56
CA THR A 287 -12.49 -2.18 26.79
C THR A 287 -12.70 -2.07 25.28
N ALA A 288 -13.22 -0.95 24.78
CA ALA A 288 -13.48 -0.75 23.37
C ALA A 288 -12.20 -0.95 22.53
N PRO A 289 -12.30 -1.62 21.37
CA PRO A 289 -11.18 -1.79 20.47
C PRO A 289 -10.70 -0.42 19.98
N THR A 290 -9.39 -0.28 19.76
CA THR A 290 -8.86 0.87 19.04
C THR A 290 -9.27 0.74 17.58
N LEU A 291 -10.12 1.65 17.10
CA LEU A 291 -10.58 1.66 15.71
C LEU A 291 -9.67 2.56 14.87
N LEU A 292 -9.08 1.98 13.83
CA LEU A 292 -8.28 2.65 12.81
C LEU A 292 -9.12 2.83 11.55
N LEU A 293 -8.95 3.97 10.87
CA LEU A 293 -9.62 4.28 9.62
C LEU A 293 -8.59 4.50 8.52
N ALA A 294 -8.74 3.77 7.42
CA ALA A 294 -8.02 3.97 6.18
C ALA A 294 -9.01 4.15 5.02
N ALA A 295 -8.71 5.07 4.10
CA ALA A 295 -9.62 5.43 3.02
C ALA A 295 -8.94 5.39 1.66
N GLY A 296 -9.57 4.70 0.71
CA GLY A 296 -9.12 4.59 -0.68
C GLY A 296 -9.91 5.50 -1.63
N LYS A 297 -9.48 5.53 -2.89
CA LYS A 297 -10.21 6.24 -3.95
C LYS A 297 -11.47 5.44 -4.36
N PRO A 298 -12.52 6.09 -4.91
CA PRO A 298 -13.64 5.39 -5.53
C PRO A 298 -13.17 4.33 -6.53
N GLY A 299 -13.82 3.16 -6.51
CA GLY A 299 -13.57 2.09 -7.47
C GLY A 299 -12.24 1.34 -7.30
N THR A 300 -11.44 1.63 -6.26
CA THR A 300 -10.17 0.91 -6.04
C THR A 300 -10.28 -0.25 -5.06
N VAL A 301 -11.30 -0.32 -4.19
CA VAL A 301 -11.35 -1.21 -3.01
C VAL A 301 -11.27 -2.71 -3.33
N GLU A 302 -11.65 -3.10 -4.54
CA GLU A 302 -11.68 -4.50 -4.96
C GLU A 302 -10.39 -4.97 -5.64
N THR A 303 -9.40 -4.09 -5.79
CA THR A 303 -8.12 -4.46 -6.42
C THR A 303 -7.05 -4.76 -5.37
N PRO A 304 -6.23 -5.82 -5.52
CA PRO A 304 -5.11 -6.09 -4.61
C PRO A 304 -4.07 -4.95 -4.55
N SER A 305 -4.02 -4.11 -5.59
CA SER A 305 -3.17 -2.92 -5.71
C SER A 305 -3.84 -1.64 -5.21
N ALA A 306 -5.01 -1.73 -4.57
CA ALA A 306 -5.68 -0.59 -3.99
C ALA A 306 -4.78 0.09 -2.95
N GLU A 307 -4.67 1.40 -3.06
CA GLU A 307 -3.98 2.25 -2.10
C GLU A 307 -4.99 2.91 -1.17
N TYR A 308 -4.67 2.90 0.12
CA TYR A 308 -5.46 3.46 1.19
C TYR A 308 -4.62 4.46 1.98
N GLU A 309 -5.14 5.67 2.16
CA GLU A 309 -4.54 6.69 3.00
C GLU A 309 -4.95 6.46 4.45
N MET A 310 -3.97 6.41 5.37
CA MET A 310 -4.24 6.25 6.80
C MET A 310 -4.79 7.55 7.40
N LEU A 311 -6.01 7.54 7.94
CA LEU A 311 -6.65 8.73 8.51
C LEU A 311 -6.50 8.80 10.04
N GLY A 312 -6.12 7.67 10.65
CA GLY A 312 -5.81 7.58 12.07
C GLY A 312 -6.86 6.84 12.88
N THR A 313 -6.89 7.10 14.18
CA THR A 313 -7.90 6.53 15.09
C THR A 313 -9.22 7.28 15.00
N ILE A 314 -10.31 6.55 15.21
CA ILE A 314 -11.66 7.12 15.29
C ILE A 314 -12.34 6.80 16.61
N THR A 315 -13.22 7.70 17.03
CA THR A 315 -14.16 7.50 18.13
C THR A 315 -15.57 7.80 17.66
N LEU A 316 -16.55 7.00 18.09
CA LEU A 316 -17.95 7.26 17.75
C LEU A 316 -18.45 8.53 18.44
N VAL A 317 -19.12 9.43 17.70
CA VAL A 317 -19.68 10.69 18.23
C VAL A 317 -21.19 10.56 18.39
N GLU A 318 -21.85 10.07 17.33
CA GLU A 318 -23.28 9.78 17.34
C GLU A 318 -23.48 8.42 16.68
N SER A 319 -24.17 7.53 17.39
CA SER A 319 -24.72 6.32 16.79
C SER A 319 -25.92 6.74 15.94
N GLY A 320 -25.88 6.53 14.63
CA GLY A 320 -27.11 6.48 13.85
C GLY A 320 -27.99 5.30 14.31
N SER A 321 -29.14 5.12 13.67
CA SER A 321 -29.86 3.87 13.82
C SER A 321 -28.94 2.72 13.39
N VAL A 322 -28.77 1.70 14.25
CA VAL A 322 -28.00 0.50 13.88
C VAL A 322 -28.60 -0.17 12.63
N ASP A 323 -29.91 0.03 12.39
CA ASP A 323 -30.60 -0.45 11.20
C ASP A 323 -30.17 0.27 9.91
N ASP A 324 -29.69 1.51 10.02
CA ASP A 324 -29.21 2.32 8.89
C ASP A 324 -27.69 2.15 8.66
N ALA A 325 -26.97 1.59 9.63
CA ALA A 325 -25.51 1.35 9.60
C ALA A 325 -24.64 2.58 9.24
N ILE A 326 -25.20 3.77 9.43
CA ILE A 326 -24.52 5.06 9.25
C ILE A 326 -24.11 5.59 10.62
N TYR A 327 -22.82 5.92 10.76
CA TYR A 327 -22.24 6.36 12.03
C TYR A 327 -21.50 7.67 11.84
N THR A 328 -21.68 8.61 12.76
CA THR A 328 -20.84 9.81 12.81
C THR A 328 -19.66 9.54 13.72
N VAL A 329 -18.45 9.67 13.18
CA VAL A 329 -17.21 9.43 13.91
C VAL A 329 -16.32 10.67 13.94
N GLN A 330 -15.59 10.80 15.04
CA GLN A 330 -14.52 11.78 15.21
C GLN A 330 -13.20 11.11 14.84
N VAL A 331 -12.43 11.71 13.94
CA VAL A 331 -11.03 11.35 13.74
C VAL A 331 -10.16 12.09 14.76
N THR A 332 -9.22 11.37 15.38
CA THR A 332 -8.34 11.96 16.40
C THR A 332 -7.41 13.03 15.83
N HIS A 333 -7.04 12.91 14.55
CA HIS A 333 -6.23 13.89 13.83
C HIS A 333 -7.08 14.58 12.76
N PRO A 334 -6.84 15.87 12.48
CA PRO A 334 -7.54 16.53 11.40
C PRO A 334 -7.25 15.83 10.08
N LEU A 335 -8.30 15.56 9.30
CA LEU A 335 -8.19 15.12 7.93
C LEU A 335 -7.35 16.15 7.14
N PRO A 336 -6.41 15.70 6.30
CA PRO A 336 -5.61 16.59 5.48
C PRO A 336 -6.46 17.49 4.59
N GLN A 337 -5.97 18.67 4.23
CA GLN A 337 -6.74 19.57 3.37
C GLN A 337 -7.09 18.96 2.02
N HIS A 338 -6.21 18.16 1.40
CA HIS A 338 -6.50 17.49 0.14
C HIS A 338 -7.54 16.37 0.30
N VAL A 339 -7.59 15.72 1.46
CA VAL A 339 -8.67 14.78 1.85
C VAL A 339 -9.96 15.58 2.03
N CYS A 340 -9.98 16.58 2.92
CA CYS A 340 -11.14 17.44 3.13
C CYS A 340 -11.65 18.10 1.85
N ARG A 341 -10.79 18.62 0.98
CA ARG A 341 -11.20 19.21 -0.31
C ARG A 341 -11.86 18.15 -1.18
N ARG A 342 -11.25 16.97 -1.33
CA ARG A 342 -11.85 15.84 -2.06
C ARG A 342 -13.20 15.40 -1.45
N TRP A 343 -13.36 15.51 -0.13
CA TRP A 343 -14.54 15.00 0.59
C TRP A 343 -15.65 16.05 0.76
N LEU A 344 -15.30 17.34 0.86
CA LEU A 344 -16.20 18.48 1.13
C LEU A 344 -16.53 19.29 -0.14
N SER A 345 -15.83 19.09 -1.27
CA SER A 345 -16.04 19.86 -2.49
C SER A 345 -17.40 19.64 -3.17
N CYS A 346 -18.29 18.85 -2.59
CA CYS A 346 -19.65 18.65 -3.06
C CYS A 346 -20.62 19.23 -2.03
N GLY A 347 -20.68 20.57 -1.91
CA GLY A 347 -21.68 21.21 -1.06
C GLY A 347 -21.38 22.65 -0.63
N CYS A 348 -21.03 23.54 -1.55
CA CYS A 348 -21.26 24.99 -1.45
C CYS A 348 -21.53 25.55 -2.84
#